data_AF-A0A2V6DHT2-F1
#
_entry.id   AF-A0A2V6DHT2-F1
#
_cell.length_a   1.000
_cell.length_b   1.000
_cell.length_c   1.000
_cell.angle_alpha   90.00
_cell.angle_beta   90.00
_cell.angle_gamma   90.00
#
_symmetry.space_group_name_H-M   'P 1'
#
loop_
_entity.id
_entity.type
_entity.pdbx_description
1 polymer ?
#
loop_
_entity_poly.entity_id
_entity_poly.type
_entity_poly.pdbx_seq_one_letter_code
_entity_poly.pdbx_strand_id
1 'polypeptide(L)'
;NPNKKIKLETVPDRYTTRIMDLMTPLGMGQRGLIVAPPRTGKTTLLHHIADAVVKNHPEMKLIILLVDERPEEVTDFKRSHPKS
;
A
#
# COMPACT_ATOMS: atom_id res chain seq x y z
N ASN A 1 -2.38 -20.58 7.12
CA ASN A 1 -3.18 -19.86 6.11
C ASN A 1 -3.50 -18.45 6.60
N PRO A 2 -3.24 -17.41 5.79
CA PRO A 2 -3.85 -16.10 5.97
C PRO A 2 -5.37 -16.26 5.82
N ASN A 3 -6.14 -16.14 6.90
CA ASN A 3 -7.57 -16.46 6.90
C ASN A 3 -8.48 -15.25 6.60
N LYS A 4 -7.93 -14.04 6.42
CA LYS A 4 -8.70 -12.83 6.11
C LYS A 4 -8.06 -12.05 4.98
N LYS A 5 -8.79 -11.84 3.88
CA LYS A 5 -8.36 -11.03 2.73
C LYS A 5 -8.33 -9.55 3.12
N ILE A 6 -7.28 -8.85 2.74
CA ILE A 6 -7.17 -7.39 2.80
C ILE A 6 -7.66 -6.86 1.44
N LYS A 7 -8.88 -6.34 1.38
CA LYS A 7 -9.42 -5.71 0.16
C LYS A 7 -8.74 -4.37 -0.09
N LEU A 8 -8.11 -4.19 -1.24
CA LEU A 8 -7.41 -2.96 -1.61
C LEU A 8 -8.22 -2.03 -2.52
N GLU A 9 -9.19 -2.54 -3.27
CA GLU A 9 -10.06 -1.71 -4.11
C GLU A 9 -10.81 -0.67 -3.27
N THR A 10 -10.75 0.60 -3.71
CA THR A 10 -11.38 1.74 -3.01
C THR A 10 -12.29 2.58 -3.90
N VAL A 11 -11.85 2.90 -5.12
CA VAL A 11 -12.60 3.68 -6.13
C VAL A 11 -12.41 3.05 -7.53
N PRO A 12 -13.36 3.19 -8.46
CA PRO A 12 -13.35 2.44 -9.73
C PRO A 12 -12.15 2.73 -10.64
N ASP A 13 -11.62 3.95 -10.59
CA ASP A 13 -10.51 4.48 -11.39
C ASP A 13 -9.13 4.14 -10.83
N ARG A 14 -9.05 3.62 -9.59
CA ARG A 14 -7.78 3.17 -9.00
C ARG A 14 -7.44 1.75 -9.45
N TYR A 15 -7.01 1.63 -10.72
CA TYR A 15 -6.72 0.33 -11.34
C TYR A 15 -5.63 -0.47 -10.64
N THR A 16 -4.61 0.20 -10.09
CA THR A 16 -3.49 -0.45 -9.36
C THR A 16 -3.98 -1.42 -8.28
N THR A 17 -4.82 -0.96 -7.35
CA THR A 17 -5.33 -1.80 -6.24
C THR A 17 -6.34 -2.84 -6.72
N ARG A 18 -7.12 -2.54 -7.76
CA ARG A 18 -8.07 -3.49 -8.36
C ARG A 18 -7.36 -4.66 -9.03
N ILE A 19 -6.32 -4.35 -9.82
CA ILE A 19 -5.48 -5.37 -10.46
C ILE A 19 -4.77 -6.21 -9.39
N MET A 20 -4.27 -5.60 -8.30
CA MET A 20 -3.69 -6.36 -7.18
C MET A 20 -4.71 -7.30 -6.52
N ASP A 21 -5.93 -6.84 -6.24
CA ASP A 21 -6.96 -7.67 -5.62
C ASP A 21 -7.34 -8.92 -6.45
N LEU A 22 -7.12 -8.86 -7.77
CA LEU A 22 -7.38 -9.94 -8.72
C LEU A 22 -6.15 -10.84 -8.94
N MET A 23 -4.97 -10.25 -9.17
CA MET A 23 -3.76 -10.96 -9.59
C MET A 23 -2.89 -11.41 -8.42
N THR A 24 -2.83 -10.60 -7.36
CA THR A 24 -1.93 -10.78 -6.22
C THR A 24 -2.63 -10.47 -4.90
N PRO A 25 -3.71 -11.22 -4.55
CA PRO A 25 -4.51 -10.94 -3.37
C PRO A 25 -3.65 -10.95 -2.10
N LEU A 26 -3.87 -9.96 -1.24
CA LEU A 26 -3.19 -9.84 0.05
C LEU A 26 -4.08 -10.37 1.18
N GLY A 27 -3.48 -11.08 2.13
CA GLY A 27 -4.14 -11.57 3.34
C GLY A 27 -3.45 -11.12 4.63
N MET A 28 -4.17 -11.10 5.74
CA MET A 28 -3.62 -10.80 7.06
C MET A 28 -2.54 -11.84 7.44
N GLY A 29 -1.35 -11.37 7.80
CA GLY A 29 -0.18 -12.20 8.07
C GLY A 29 0.63 -12.62 6.84
N GLN A 30 0.25 -12.14 5.64
CA GLN A 30 1.01 -12.37 4.41
C GLN A 30 2.35 -11.63 4.43
N ARG A 31 3.37 -12.26 3.85
CA ARG A 31 4.66 -11.64 3.54
C ARG A 31 4.74 -11.46 2.04
N GLY A 32 4.80 -10.21 1.59
CA GLY A 32 4.88 -9.85 0.18
C GLY A 32 6.16 -9.09 -0.12
N LEU A 33 6.64 -9.19 -1.35
CA LEU A 33 7.76 -8.40 -1.87
C LEU A 33 7.31 -7.73 -3.17
N ILE A 34 7.48 -6.41 -3.25
CA ILE A 34 7.27 -5.66 -4.49
C ILE A 34 8.62 -5.52 -5.18
N VAL A 35 8.78 -6.19 -6.32
CA VAL A 35 9.97 -6.08 -7.16
C VAL A 35 9.66 -5.14 -8.32
N ALA A 36 10.39 -4.03 -8.40
CA ALA A 36 10.15 -2.99 -9.40
C ALA A 36 11.48 -2.29 -9.76
N PRO A 37 11.77 -2.04 -11.05
CA PRO A 37 12.92 -1.24 -11.46
C PRO A 37 12.82 0.22 -10.96
N PRO A 38 13.94 0.97 -10.91
CA PRO A 38 13.90 2.38 -10.57
C PRO A 38 12.92 3.16 -11.47
N ARG A 39 12.15 4.11 -10.89
CA ARG A 39 11.19 4.99 -11.59
C ARG A 39 9.97 4.31 -12.22
N THR A 40 9.57 3.12 -11.74
CA THR A 40 8.40 2.37 -12.28
C THR A 40 7.14 2.45 -11.42
N GLY A 41 7.01 3.47 -10.57
CA GLY A 41 5.79 3.71 -9.78
C GLY A 41 5.67 2.87 -8.51
N LYS A 42 6.78 2.29 -8.00
CA LYS A 42 6.83 1.62 -6.68
C LYS A 42 6.27 2.51 -5.57
N THR A 43 6.67 3.77 -5.55
CA THR A 43 6.21 4.77 -4.57
C THR A 43 4.69 4.95 -4.68
N THR A 44 4.16 5.23 -5.88
CA THR A 44 2.72 5.38 -6.12
C THR A 44 1.93 4.15 -5.69
N LEU A 45 2.43 2.95 -5.97
CA LEU A 45 1.81 1.71 -5.55
C LEU A 45 1.72 1.60 -4.03
N LEU A 46 2.80 1.96 -3.31
CA LEU A 46 2.83 1.98 -1.85
C LEU A 46 1.82 2.99 -1.27
N HIS A 47 1.69 4.19 -1.85
CA HIS A 47 0.66 5.15 -1.43
C HIS A 47 -0.75 4.58 -1.61
N HIS A 48 -1.03 3.97 -2.76
CA HIS A 48 -2.35 3.39 -3.02
C HIS A 48 -2.69 2.24 -2.08
N ILE A 49 -1.71 1.40 -1.73
CA ILE A 49 -1.90 0.32 -0.73
C ILE A 49 -2.17 0.93 0.65
N ALA A 50 -1.38 1.92 1.07
CA ALA A 50 -1.52 2.58 2.36
C ALA A 50 -2.90 3.26 2.50
N ASP A 51 -3.31 4.05 1.50
CA ASP A 51 -4.65 4.64 1.41
C ASP A 51 -5.75 3.58 1.55
N ALA A 52 -5.62 2.47 0.83
CA ALA A 52 -6.61 1.41 0.81
C ALA A 52 -6.72 0.70 2.15
N VAL A 53 -5.60 0.45 2.83
CA VAL A 53 -5.59 -0.14 4.17
C VAL A 53 -6.26 0.80 5.16
N VAL A 54 -5.90 2.08 5.19
CA VAL A 54 -6.52 3.07 6.08
C VAL A 54 -8.03 3.20 5.84
N LYS A 55 -8.46 3.17 4.58
CA LYS A 55 -9.87 3.33 4.21
C LYS A 55 -10.70 2.08 4.48
N ASN A 56 -10.20 0.91 4.09
CA ASN A 56 -10.99 -0.33 4.10
C ASN A 56 -10.83 -1.15 5.39
N HIS A 57 -9.72 -0.95 6.12
CA HIS A 57 -9.38 -1.69 7.34
C HIS A 57 -8.93 -0.73 8.46
N PRO A 58 -9.80 0.20 8.91
CA PRO A 58 -9.44 1.21 9.92
C PRO A 58 -9.05 0.61 11.28
N GLU A 59 -9.37 -0.66 11.54
CA GLU A 59 -8.95 -1.41 12.71
C GLU A 59 -7.48 -1.86 12.65
N MET A 60 -6.86 -1.85 11.47
CA MET A 60 -5.46 -2.22 11.29
C MET A 60 -4.53 -1.05 11.60
N LYS A 61 -3.45 -1.32 12.35
CA LYS A 61 -2.35 -0.38 12.52
C LYS A 61 -1.43 -0.42 11.30
N LEU A 62 -1.38 0.68 10.53
CA LEU A 62 -0.46 0.83 9.41
C LEU A 62 0.88 1.37 9.89
N ILE A 63 1.98 0.70 9.53
CA ILE A 63 3.34 1.18 9.80
C ILE A 63 4.07 1.27 8.47
N ILE A 64 4.60 2.45 8.17
CA ILE A 64 5.43 2.71 6.99
C ILE A 64 6.86 2.96 7.48
N LEU A 65 7.78 2.10 7.05
CA LEU A 65 9.21 2.23 7.33
C LEU A 65 9.93 2.55 6.02
N LEU A 66 10.56 3.72 5.99
CA LEU A 66 11.39 4.19 4.88
C LEU A 66 12.85 4.14 5.34
N VAL A 67 13.71 3.45 4.59
CA VAL A 67 15.13 3.28 4.91
C VAL A 67 15.94 3.79 3.75
N ASP A 68 16.89 4.68 4.02
CA ASP A 68 17.79 5.28 3.02
C ASP A 68 17.05 5.98 1.85
N GLU A 69 15.79 6.36 2.06
CA GLU A 69 14.98 7.08 1.08
C GLU A 69 15.24 8.59 1.13
N ARG A 70 14.96 9.29 0.02
CA ARG A 70 15.28 10.71 -0.08
C ARG A 70 14.34 11.58 0.79
N PRO A 71 14.82 12.71 1.34
CA PRO A 71 14.03 13.56 2.23
C PRO A 71 12.69 14.02 1.65
N GLU A 72 12.64 14.31 0.34
CA GLU A 72 11.43 14.71 -0.37
C GLU A 72 10.38 13.59 -0.44
N GLU A 73 10.81 12.34 -0.63
CA GLU A 73 9.93 11.17 -0.65
C GLU A 73 9.39 10.87 0.75
N VAL A 74 10.24 11.00 1.78
CA VAL A 74 9.79 10.89 3.18
C VAL A 74 8.75 11.96 3.52
N THR A 75 8.96 13.19 3.04
CA THR A 75 8.02 14.30 3.28
C THR A 75 6.68 14.06 2.59
N ASP A 76 6.70 13.53 1.37
CA ASP A 76 5.50 13.20 0.60
C ASP A 76 4.66 12.12 1.29
N PHE A 77 5.28 11.03 1.76
CA PHE A 77 4.60 9.98 2.53
C PHE A 77 3.96 10.52 3.82
N LYS A 78 4.68 11.36 4.56
CA LYS A 78 4.17 11.96 5.81
C LYS A 78 2.96 12.87 5.57
N ARG A 79 2.95 13.64 4.48
CA ARG A 79 1.83 14.51 4.13
C ARG A 79 0.62 13.73 3.63
N SER A 80 0.86 12.66 2.87
CA SER A 80 -0.20 11.80 2.33
C SER A 80 -0.86 10.93 3.40
N HIS A 81 -0.11 10.50 4.43
CA HIS A 81 -0.59 9.60 5.48
C HIS A 81 -0.32 10.13 6.91
N PRO A 82 -0.92 11.26 7.31
CA PRO A 82 -0.57 11.93 8.56
C PRO A 82 -1.09 11.24 9.84
N LYS A 83 -1.92 10.19 9.71
CA LYS A 83 -2.64 9.54 10.82
C LYS A 83 -2.37 8.03 10.97
N SER A 84 -1.42 7.48 10.20
CA SER A 84 -0.98 6.09 10.35
C SER A 84 -0.15 5.87 11.62
#